data_AF-A0A1C4U7C1-F1
#
_entry.id   AF-A0A1C4U7C1-F1
#
_cell.length_a   1.000
_cell.length_b   1.000
_cell.length_c   1.000
_cell.angle_alpha   90.00
_cell.angle_beta   90.00
_cell.angle_gamma   90.00
#
_symmetry.space_group_name_H-M   'P 1'
#
loop_
_entity.id
_entity.type
_entity.pdbx_description
1 polymer ?
#
loop_
_entity_poly.entity_id
_entity_poly.type
_entity_poly.pdbx_seq_one_letter_code
_entity_poly.pdbx_strand_id
1 'polypeptide(L)' 'MVVVNVVEKFGVDDLLERSWDLPAEVIEPLRAQVEVTPDGWVVDMWPMTAQLAAVVQPWVDESIVVESGFWFVGSAQVAA' A
#
# COMPACT_ATOMS: atom_id res chain seq x y z
N MET A 1 3.71 -8.39 -17.54
CA MET A 1 3.84 -8.02 -16.13
C MET A 1 3.31 -6.61 -15.99
N VAL A 2 2.35 -6.40 -15.11
CA VAL A 2 1.77 -5.09 -14.82
C VAL A 2 2.25 -4.70 -13.42
N VAL A 3 2.64 -3.43 -13.24
CA VAL A 3 2.94 -2.89 -11.91
C VAL A 3 1.66 -2.34 -11.33
N VAL A 4 1.31 -2.77 -10.12
CA VAL A 4 0.16 -2.26 -9.36
C VAL A 4 0.64 -1.72 -8.02
N ASN A 5 0.06 -0.60 -7.59
CA ASN A 5 0.27 -0.14 -6.23
C ASN A 5 -0.57 -0.99 -5.29
N VAL A 6 -0.05 -1.29 -4.09
CA VAL A 6 -0.68 -2.23 -3.18
C VAL A 6 -0.65 -1.72 -1.74
N VAL A 7 -1.64 -2.14 -0.96
CA VAL A 7 -1.53 -2.24 0.49
C VAL A 7 -1.15 -3.67 0.83
N GLU A 8 -0.19 -3.86 1.71
CA GLU A 8 0.23 -5.18 2.16
C GLU A 8 0.17 -5.28 3.68
N LYS A 9 -0.23 -6.46 4.15
CA LYS A 9 -0.24 -6.84 5.56
C LYS A 9 0.67 -8.04 5.75
N PHE A 10 1.59 -7.93 6.69
CA PHE A 10 2.53 -8.98 7.06
C PHE A 10 2.15 -9.60 8.41
N GLY A 11 2.52 -10.86 8.60
CA GLY A 11 2.39 -11.55 9.87
C GLY A 11 3.52 -11.20 10.83
N VAL A 12 3.43 -11.71 12.06
CA VAL A 12 4.51 -11.61 13.07
C VAL A 12 5.80 -12.33 12.66
N ASP A 13 5.73 -13.15 11.62
CA ASP A 13 6.82 -13.91 11.02
C ASP A 13 7.39 -13.23 9.76
N ASP A 14 7.01 -11.98 9.50
CA ASP A 14 7.37 -11.18 8.33
C ASP A 14 6.92 -11.81 7.00
N LEU A 15 5.98 -12.75 7.03
CA LEU A 15 5.38 -13.32 5.83
C LEU A 15 4.18 -12.49 5.38
N LEU A 16 4.04 -12.31 4.06
CA LEU A 16 2.89 -11.64 3.48
C LEU A 16 1.62 -12.45 3.77
N GLU A 17 0.73 -11.89 4.59
CA GLU A 17 -0.59 -12.49 4.86
C GLU A 17 -1.57 -12.12 3.75
N ARG A 18 -1.57 -10.86 3.34
CA ARG A 18 -2.56 -10.32 2.40
C ARG A 18 -2.07 -9.07 1.67
N SER A 19 -2.57 -8.90 0.45
CA SER A 19 -2.29 -7.76 -0.42
C SER A 19 -3.60 -7.28 -1.07
N TRP A 20 -3.74 -5.97 -1.25
CA TRP A 20 -4.87 -5.32 -1.90
C TRP A 20 -4.38 -4.36 -2.96
N ASP A 21 -4.86 -4.54 -4.19
CA ASP A 21 -4.53 -3.65 -5.31
C ASP A 21 -5.21 -2.28 -5.12
N LEU A 22 -4.41 -1.23 -5.24
CA LEU A 22 -4.86 0.15 -5.21
C LEU A 22 -5.15 0.66 -6.63
N PRO A 23 -6.31 1.28 -6.87
CA PRO A 23 -6.58 1.92 -8.14
C PRO A 23 -5.72 3.18 -8.33
N ALA A 24 -5.53 3.59 -9.58
CA ALA A 24 -4.70 4.75 -9.92
C ALA A 24 -5.18 6.07 -9.29
N GLU A 25 -6.46 6.19 -8.97
CA GLU A 25 -7.05 7.37 -8.32
C GLU A 25 -6.53 7.61 -6.88
N VAL A 26 -6.01 6.57 -6.23
CA VAL A 26 -5.45 6.65 -4.86
C VAL A 26 -4.08 7.32 -4.85
N ILE A 27 -3.40 7.35 -5.99
CA ILE A 27 -1.98 7.72 -6.07
C ILE A 27 -1.76 9.22 -5.83
N GLU A 28 -2.63 10.07 -6.36
CA GLU A 28 -2.51 11.52 -6.11
C GLU A 28 -2.62 11.87 -4.62
N PRO A 29 -3.61 11.36 -3.86
CA PRO A 29 -3.64 11.49 -2.41
C PRO A 29 -2.38 10.96 -1.70
N LEU A 30 -1.80 9.85 -2.17
CA LEU A 30 -0.62 9.23 -1.56
C LEU A 30 0.67 10.02 -1.77
N ARG A 31 0.81 10.75 -2.88
CA ARG A 31 2.01 11.56 -3.21
C ARG A 31 2.39 12.59 -2.16
N ALA A 32 1.44 13.00 -1.31
CA ALA A 32 1.73 13.91 -0.20
C ALA A 32 2.54 13.25 0.93
N GLN A 33 2.60 11.91 0.97
CA GLN A 33 3.11 11.12 2.09
C GLN A 33 4.18 10.11 1.70
N VAL A 34 4.20 9.64 0.45
CA VAL A 34 5.18 8.65 -0.06
C VAL A 34 5.84 9.14 -1.34
N GLU A 35 7.00 8.57 -1.65
CA GLU A 35 7.67 8.80 -2.92
C GLU A 35 7.01 7.98 -4.04
N VAL A 36 6.68 8.67 -5.12
CA VAL A 36 5.98 8.08 -6.29
C VAL A 36 6.74 8.46 -7.56
N THR A 37 6.90 7.51 -8.48
CA THR A 37 7.47 7.74 -9.80
C THR A 37 6.59 8.67 -10.64
N PRO A 38 7.12 9.27 -11.73
CA PRO A 38 6.30 9.99 -12.70
C PRO A 38 5.15 9.14 -13.27
N ASP A 39 5.36 7.82 -13.38
CA ASP A 39 4.38 6.85 -13.87
C ASP A 39 3.32 6.45 -12.82
N GLY A 40 3.42 6.99 -11.59
CA GLY A 40 2.43 6.79 -10.54
C GLY A 40 2.64 5.55 -9.67
N TRP A 41 3.87 5.02 -9.59
CA TRP A 41 4.19 3.86 -8.74
C TRP A 41 4.89 4.30 -7.45
N VAL A 42 4.50 3.74 -6.31
CA VAL A 42 5.24 3.95 -5.06
C VAL A 42 6.63 3.31 -5.19
N VAL A 43 7.68 4.11 -4.94
CA VAL A 43 9.08 3.75 -5.22
C VAL A 43 9.63 2.68 -4.27
N ASP A 44 9.06 2.55 -3.07
CA ASP A 44 9.48 1.64 -2.02
C ASP A 44 8.28 1.08 -1.24
N MET A 45 8.55 0.20 -0.28
CA MET A 45 7.58 -0.18 0.74
C MET A 45 7.63 0.83 1.90
N TRP A 46 6.50 1.51 2.14
CA TRP A 46 6.37 2.51 3.19
C TRP A 46 5.53 1.97 4.34
N PRO A 47 5.99 2.10 5.60
CA PRO A 47 5.20 1.70 6.75
C PRO A 47 3.92 2.53 6.82
N MET A 48 2.82 1.87 7.17
CA MET A 48 1.52 2.51 7.29
C MET A 48 1.55 3.57 8.40
N THR A 49 1.02 4.75 8.08
CA THR A 49 0.76 5.84 9.04
C THR A 49 -0.74 6.09 9.13
N ALA A 50 -1.19 6.88 10.12
CA ALA A 50 -2.60 7.23 10.25
C ALA A 50 -3.13 7.98 9.00
N GLN A 51 -2.30 8.82 8.39
CA GLN A 51 -2.66 9.55 7.18
C GLN A 51 -2.74 8.62 5.96
N LEU A 52 -1.79 7.69 5.82
CA LEU A 52 -1.84 6.68 4.76
C LEU A 52 -3.06 5.77 4.92
N ALA A 53 -3.32 5.30 6.15
CA ALA A 53 -4.48 4.47 6.46
C ALA A 53 -5.78 5.19 6.09
N ALA A 54 -5.93 6.47 6.45
CA ALA A 54 -7.12 7.25 6.10
C ALA A 54 -7.32 7.38 4.59
N VAL A 55 -6.23 7.46 3.81
CA VAL A 55 -6.31 7.41 2.35
C VAL A 55 -6.76 6.03 1.93
N VAL A 56 -6.03 4.96 2.26
CA VAL A 56 -6.19 3.64 1.61
C VAL A 56 -7.30 2.74 2.19
N GLN A 57 -7.80 3.03 3.39
CA GLN A 57 -8.81 2.21 4.08
C GLN A 57 -10.05 1.86 3.25
N PRO A 58 -10.58 2.72 2.35
CA PRO A 58 -11.73 2.37 1.51
C PRO A 58 -11.49 1.19 0.55
N TRP A 59 -10.22 0.86 0.24
CA TRP A 59 -9.86 -0.23 -0.68
C TRP A 59 -9.34 -1.48 0.04
N VAL A 60 -9.36 -1.47 1.37
CA VAL A 60 -8.95 -2.59 2.23
C VAL A 60 -10.19 -3.11 2.94
N ASP A 61 -10.47 -4.41 2.80
CA ASP A 61 -11.65 -5.05 3.40
C ASP A 61 -11.45 -5.45 4.88
N GLU A 62 -10.27 -5.14 5.43
CA GLU A 62 -9.90 -5.25 6.84
C GLU A 62 -9.63 -3.87 7.45
N SER A 63 -9.90 -3.72 8.75
CA SER A 63 -9.52 -2.50 9.45
C SER A 63 -8.00 -2.42 9.60
N ILE A 64 -7.41 -1.35 9.07
CA ILE A 64 -5.96 -1.12 9.14
C ILE A 64 -5.60 -0.75 10.58
N VAL A 65 -4.70 -1.52 11.18
CA VAL A 65 -4.20 -1.29 12.55
C VAL A 65 -2.78 -0.74 12.47
N VAL A 66 -2.66 0.58 12.37
CA VAL A 66 -1.35 1.28 12.23
C VAL A 66 -0.37 0.88 13.34
N GLU A 67 -0.85 0.85 14.59
CA GLU A 67 -0.05 0.51 15.78
C GLU A 67 0.52 -0.92 15.76
N SER A 68 0.03 -1.78 14.87
CA SER A 68 0.55 -3.14 14.74
C SER A 68 1.92 -3.19 14.06
N GLY A 69 2.29 -2.16 13.29
CA GLY A 69 3.55 -2.13 12.53
C GLY A 69 3.61 -3.11 11.36
N PHE A 70 2.51 -3.78 11.03
CA PHE A 70 2.45 -4.85 10.03
C PHE A 70 1.85 -4.43 8.68
N TRP A 71 1.51 -3.16 8.51
CA TRP A 71 0.84 -2.66 7.33
C TRP A 71 1.78 -1.76 6.53
N PHE A 72 1.73 -1.88 5.21
CA PHE A 72 2.58 -1.13 4.31
C PHE A 72 1.85 -0.71 3.04
N VAL A 73 2.34 0.34 2.39
CA VAL A 73 1.96 0.72 1.01
C VAL A 73 3.18 0.59 0.12
N GLY A 74 3.01 0.09 -1.09
CA GLY A 74 4.12 -0.09 -2.03
C GLY A 74 3.64 -0.38 -3.44
N SER A 75 4.52 -0.97 -4.25
CA SER A 75 4.20 -1.44 -5.61
C SER A 75 4.64 -2.89 -5.78
N ALA A 76 3.81 -3.69 -6.45
CA ALA A 76 4.10 -5.09 -6.77
C ALA A 76 4.01 -5.34 -8.28
N GLN A 77 4.80 -6.30 -8.76
CA GLN A 77 4.67 -6.81 -10.14
C GLN A 77 3.74 -8.01 -10.16
N VAL A 78 2.66 -7.93 -10.92
CA VAL A 78 1.72 -9.04 -11.11
C VAL A 78 1.83 -9.62 -12.52
N ALA A 79 1.71 -10.95 -12.61
CA ALA A 79 1.53 -11.64 -13.88
C ALA A 79 0.14 -11.28 -14.43
N ALA A 80 0.08 -10.95 -15.71
CA ALA A 80 -1.16 -10.55 -16.39
C ALA A 80 -2.04 -11.77 -16.71
#